data_AF-S6U2V2-F1
#
_entry.id   AF-S6U2V2-F1
#
_cell.length_a   1.000
_cell.length_b   1.000
_cell.length_c   1.000
_cell.angle_alpha   90.00
_cell.angle_beta   90.00
_cell.angle_gamma   90.00
#
_symmetry.space_group_name_H-M   'P 1'
#
loop_
_entity.id
_entity.type
_entity.pdbx_description
1 polymer ?
#
loop_
_entity_poly.entity_id
_entity_poly.type
_entity_poly.pdbx_seq_one_letter_code
_entity_poly.pdbx_strand_id
1 'polypeptide(L)' 'AWLASGQSLALAVPSVIIPRESNYLLNARHPEFQAVVATARELEFVVDARLE' A
#
# COMPACT_ATOMS: atom_id res chain seq x y z
N ALA A 1 -9.74 0.81 -14.68
CA ALA A 1 -9.48 2.17 -15.18
C ALA A 1 -8.22 2.79 -14.57
N TRP A 2 -8.13 2.97 -13.24
CA TRP A 2 -6.98 3.64 -12.59
C TRP A 2 -5.59 3.04 -12.88
N LEU A 3 -5.41 1.73 -12.68
CA LEU A 3 -4.08 1.10 -12.90
C LEU A 3 -3.57 1.29 -14.34
N ALA A 4 -4.48 1.26 -15.32
CA ALA A 4 -4.16 1.45 -16.73
C ALA A 4 -3.87 2.92 -17.08
N SER A 5 -4.42 3.88 -16.32
CA SER A 5 -4.18 5.31 -16.57
C SER A 5 -2.79 5.76 -16.12
N GLY A 6 -2.19 5.07 -15.14
CA GLY A 6 -0.85 5.38 -14.64
C GLY A 6 -0.72 6.77 -14.03
N GLN A 7 -1.83 7.42 -13.68
CA GLN A 7 -1.86 8.85 -13.32
C GLN A 7 -1.32 9.17 -11.92
N SER A 8 -1.21 8.18 -11.04
CA SER A 8 -0.68 8.37 -9.70
C SER A 8 0.12 7.14 -9.24
N LEU A 9 1.07 7.38 -8.33
CA LEU A 9 1.83 6.32 -7.67
C LEU A 9 0.92 5.47 -6.75
N ALA A 10 -0.01 6.12 -6.05
CA ALA A 10 -0.89 5.48 -5.08
C ALA A 10 -2.35 5.87 -5.31
N LEU A 11 -3.27 5.00 -4.89
CA LEU A 11 -4.69 5.26 -4.78
C LEU A 11 -5.16 4.91 -3.38
N ALA A 12 -5.74 5.88 -2.68
CA ALA A 12 -6.46 5.65 -1.44
C ALA A 12 -7.85 5.07 -1.76
N VAL A 13 -8.19 3.95 -1.12
CA VAL A 13 -9.50 3.31 -1.23
C VAL A 13 -10.07 3.09 0.18
N PRO A 14 -11.40 3.23 0.37
CA PRO A 14 -12.00 3.01 1.68
C PRO A 14 -11.78 1.55 2.13
N SER A 15 -11.46 1.36 3.40
CA SER A 15 -11.46 0.03 4.00
C SER A 15 -12.90 -0.46 4.22
N VAL A 16 -13.18 -1.69 3.78
CA VAL A 16 -14.50 -2.33 4.02
C VAL A 16 -14.61 -2.88 5.44
N ILE A 17 -13.48 -3.13 6.10
CA ILE A 17 -13.43 -3.67 7.47
C ILE A 17 -13.59 -2.53 8.48
N ILE A 18 -12.86 -1.43 8.28
CA ILE A 18 -12.90 -0.25 9.15
C ILE A 18 -13.36 0.96 8.32
N PRO A 19 -14.65 1.33 8.34
CA PRO A 19 -15.23 2.34 7.43
C PRO A 19 -14.62 3.75 7.49
N ARG A 20 -13.85 4.06 8.54
CA ARG A 20 -13.19 5.36 8.75
C ARG A 20 -11.72 5.37 8.32
N GLU A 21 -11.21 4.24 7.82
CA GLU A 21 -9.82 4.08 7.40
C GLU A 21 -9.71 3.85 5.89
N SER A 22 -8.53 4.09 5.35
CA SER A 22 -8.21 3.86 3.94
C SER A 22 -7.08 2.85 3.79
N ASN A 23 -7.22 1.97 2.81
CA ASN A 23 -6.12 1.18 2.29
C ASN A 23 -5.47 1.92 1.12
N TYR A 24 -4.20 1.63 0.84
CA TYR A 24 -3.48 2.22 -0.28
C TYR A 24 -3.07 1.13 -1.27
N LEU A 25 -3.42 1.34 -2.54
CA LEU A 25 -2.91 0.55 -3.65
C LEU A 25 -1.70 1.28 -4.24
N LEU A 26 -0.54 0.63 -4.28
CA LEU A 26 0.64 1.15 -4.95
C LEU A 26 0.72 0.63 -6.38
N ASN A 27 0.98 1.52 -7.33
CA ASN A 27 1.17 1.16 -8.73
C ASN A 27 2.64 0.84 -9.01
N ALA A 28 2.97 -0.45 -9.10
CA ALA A 28 4.34 -0.91 -9.40
C ALA A 28 4.86 -0.48 -10.79
N ARG A 29 3.99 -0.06 -11.70
CA ARG A 29 4.34 0.43 -13.04
C ARG A 29 4.57 1.94 -13.09
N HIS A 30 4.35 2.66 -11.98
CA HIS A 30 4.55 4.10 -11.91
C HIS A 30 6.06 4.43 -11.84
N PRO A 31 6.56 5.46 -12.55
CA PRO A 31 8.00 5.79 -12.56
C PRO A 31 8.62 6.03 -11.18
N GLU A 32 7.84 6.58 -10.24
CA GLU A 32 8.31 6.88 -8.88
C GLU A 32 8.32 5.66 -7.93
N PHE A 33 7.75 4.52 -8.33
CA PHE A 33 7.61 3.35 -7.45
C PHE A 33 8.94 2.86 -6.90
N GLN A 34 9.95 2.73 -7.77
CA GLN A 34 11.28 2.24 -7.38
C GLN A 34 11.97 3.17 -6.38
N ALA A 35 11.82 4.49 -6.54
CA ALA A 35 12.42 5.46 -5.63
C ALA A 35 11.81 5.35 -4.22
N VAL A 36 10.49 5.16 -4.12
CA VAL A 36 9.81 5.01 -2.83
C VAL A 36 10.18 3.69 -2.17
N VAL A 37 10.18 2.58 -2.91
CA VAL A 37 10.55 1.26 -2.35
C VAL A 37 12.02 1.24 -1.90
N ALA A 38 12.92 1.93 -2.60
CA ALA A 38 14.33 2.02 -2.19
C ALA A 38 14.53 2.70 -0.82
N THR A 39 13.58 3.51 -0.36
CA THR A 39 13.59 4.13 0.98
C THR A 39 12.88 3.29 2.04
N ALA A 40 12.22 2.20 1.65
CA ALA A 40 11.48 1.37 2.58
C ALA A 40 12.44 0.64 3.52
N ARG A 41 12.06 0.59 4.80
CA ARG A 41 12.72 -0.23 5.80
C ARG A 41 11.84 -1.44 6.08
N GLU A 42 12.42 -2.62 5.92
CA GLU A 42 11.77 -3.86 6.36
C GLU A 42 11.67 -3.86 7.89
N LEU A 43 10.48 -4.19 8.38
CA LEU A 43 10.20 -4.34 9.80
C LEU A 43 9.89 -5.81 10.05
N GLU A 44 10.58 -6.41 11.01
CA GLU A 44 10.23 -7.74 11.49
C GLU A 44 8.85 -7.69 12.12
N PHE A 45 7.92 -8.47 11.56
CA PHE A 45 6.57 -8.62 12.08
C PHE A 45 6.44 -10.00 12.72
N VAL A 46 6.30 -10.03 14.04
CA VAL A 46 6.03 -11.24 14.81
C VAL A 46 4.57 -11.23 15.19
N VAL A 47 3.80 -12.22 14.72
CA VAL A 47 2.42 -12.43 15.17
C VAL A 47 2.47 -12.76 16.65
N ASP A 48 1.73 -12.00 17.46
CA ASP A 48 1.62 -12.27 18.89
C ASP A 48 0.92 -13.62 19.09
N ALA A 49 1.59 -14.58 19.75
CA ALA A 49 1.06 -15.92 19.99
C ALA A 49 -0.23 -15.94 20.82
N ARG A 50 -0.61 -14.81 21.46
CA ARG A 50 -1.88 -14.66 22.17
C ARG A 50 -3.06 -14.27 21.26
N LEU A 51 -2.79 -13.93 20.00
CA LEU A 51 -3.78 -13.57 18.99
C LEU A 51 -4.16 -14.76 18.09
N GLU A 52 -3.69 -15.97 18.42
CA GLU A 52 -4.15 -17.22 17.82
C GLU A 52 -5.47 -17.72 18.44
#